data_AF-A0A857JPS8-F1
#
_entry.id   AF-A0A857JPS8-F1
#
_cell.length_a   1.000
_cell.length_b   1.000
_cell.length_c   1.000
_cell.angle_alpha   90.00
_cell.angle_beta   90.00
_cell.angle_gamma   90.00
#
_symmetry.space_group_name_H-M   'P 1'
#
loop_
_entity.id
_entity.type
_entity.pdbx_description
1 polymer ?
#
loop_
_entity_poly.entity_id
_entity_poly.type
_entity_poly.pdbx_seq_one_letter_code
_entity_poly.pdbx_strand_id
1 'polypeptide(L)'
;MNGKYLFEHTSQRDCQRLNQRSKQQGLVMVFALLVLVSLTVLGIASVSSGLLQNKMAVSLQTQTLAFDAAEAAIAGVVFESEDTTVISDLVMVDPLTQARQNDALDMQNDTLRCQDNENWINRRVTSSGLSIGAQHLEEGHYDTSPAIDSWSRTAYVREQACLGSSNVISGSHITCHVFIVKGCGQMEGSRSIVANSLTAAVLAPASQ
;
A
#
# COMPACT_ATOMS: atom_id res chain seq x y z
N MET A 1 -53.62 60.13 -69.27
CA MET A 1 -54.71 59.89 -68.29
C MET A 1 -54.18 58.99 -67.19
N ASN A 2 -54.30 59.42 -65.93
CA ASN A 2 -54.26 58.66 -64.66
C ASN A 2 -53.01 57.77 -64.39
N GLY A 3 -52.27 57.86 -63.29
CA GLY A 3 -52.38 58.65 -62.06
C GLY A 3 -51.48 58.06 -60.96
N LYS A 4 -51.32 58.86 -59.90
CA LYS A 4 -51.11 58.49 -58.49
C LYS A 4 -49.75 57.93 -58.00
N TYR A 5 -49.22 58.68 -57.03
CA TYR A 5 -48.15 58.45 -56.05
C TYR A 5 -48.28 57.14 -55.24
N LEU A 6 -47.15 56.50 -54.90
CA LEU A 6 -47.02 55.54 -53.78
C LEU A 6 -45.52 55.48 -53.36
N PHE A 7 -45.15 56.22 -52.30
CA PHE A 7 -44.90 55.78 -50.91
C PHE A 7 -43.47 55.30 -50.60
N GLU A 8 -42.79 56.21 -49.92
CA GLU A 8 -41.67 56.04 -49.01
C GLU A 8 -42.15 55.34 -47.71
N HIS A 9 -41.47 54.26 -47.29
CA HIS A 9 -41.60 53.68 -45.95
C HIS A 9 -40.28 52.99 -45.55
N THR A 10 -39.26 53.79 -45.29
CA THR A 10 -38.02 53.36 -44.62
C THR A 10 -37.72 54.29 -43.46
N SER A 11 -38.51 54.27 -42.37
CA SER A 11 -38.07 54.79 -41.07
C SER A 11 -39.12 54.55 -39.99
N GLN A 12 -39.33 53.31 -39.54
CA GLN A 12 -40.19 53.11 -38.37
C GLN A 12 -39.91 51.87 -37.50
N ARG A 13 -38.94 51.00 -37.85
CA ARG A 13 -38.58 49.84 -37.00
C ARG A 13 -37.42 50.09 -36.03
N ASP A 14 -36.65 51.15 -36.19
CA ASP A 14 -35.47 51.41 -35.34
C ASP A 14 -35.72 52.32 -34.14
N CYS A 15 -36.85 53.03 -34.07
CA CYS A 15 -37.13 53.92 -32.94
C CYS A 15 -37.85 53.27 -31.74
N GLN A 16 -38.33 52.03 -31.84
CA GLN A 16 -38.90 51.31 -30.68
C GLN A 16 -37.86 50.60 -29.80
N ARG A 17 -36.59 50.48 -30.24
CA ARG A 17 -35.54 49.79 -29.45
C ARG A 17 -34.79 50.66 -28.45
N LEU A 18 -34.98 51.98 -28.44
CA LEU A 18 -34.25 52.88 -27.54
C LEU A 18 -34.99 53.20 -26.23
N ASN A 19 -36.32 53.00 -26.15
CA ASN A 19 -37.12 53.34 -24.96
C ASN A 19 -37.31 52.19 -23.94
N GLN A 20 -36.74 51.00 -24.21
CA GLN A 20 -36.62 49.93 -23.21
C GLN A 20 -35.26 49.95 -22.47
N ARG A 21 -34.39 50.93 -22.77
CA ARG A 21 -33.02 50.98 -22.23
C ARG A 21 -32.90 51.37 -20.76
N SER A 22 -33.90 52.00 -20.14
CA SER A 22 -33.79 52.47 -18.74
C SER A 22 -34.56 51.65 -17.70
N LYS A 23 -35.48 50.75 -18.14
CA LYS A 23 -36.30 49.93 -17.22
C LYS A 23 -35.81 48.47 -17.08
N GLN A 24 -34.87 48.03 -17.92
CA GLN A 24 -34.31 46.66 -17.92
C GLN A 24 -32.86 46.57 -17.38
N GLN A 25 -32.25 47.68 -16.94
CA GLN A 25 -30.87 47.68 -16.46
C GLN A 25 -30.66 46.87 -15.16
N GLY A 26 -31.70 46.74 -14.32
CA GLY A 26 -31.63 45.94 -13.10
C GLY A 26 -31.65 44.43 -13.34
N LEU A 27 -32.43 43.96 -14.33
CA LEU A 27 -32.63 42.52 -14.57
C LEU A 27 -31.41 41.85 -15.21
N VAL A 28 -30.69 42.58 -16.07
CA VAL A 28 -29.43 42.10 -16.69
C VAL A 28 -28.35 41.90 -15.63
N MET A 29 -28.27 42.80 -14.64
CA MET A 29 -27.29 42.72 -13.55
C MET A 29 -27.54 41.49 -12.65
N VAL A 30 -28.81 41.18 -12.37
CA VAL A 30 -29.19 39.96 -11.63
C VAL A 30 -28.83 38.70 -12.41
N PHE A 31 -29.11 38.65 -13.71
CA PHE A 31 -28.74 37.50 -14.56
C PHE A 31 -27.23 37.30 -14.62
N ALA A 32 -26.46 38.38 -14.77
CA ALA A 32 -25.00 38.33 -14.75
C ALA A 32 -24.46 37.81 -13.41
N LEU A 33 -25.04 38.25 -12.28
CA LEU A 33 -24.69 37.75 -10.96
C LEU A 33 -25.04 36.26 -10.79
N LEU A 34 -26.20 35.82 -11.27
CA LEU A 34 -26.58 34.41 -11.21
C LEU A 34 -25.64 33.52 -12.02
N VAL A 35 -25.23 33.95 -13.21
CA VAL A 35 -24.25 33.24 -14.04
C VAL A 35 -22.86 33.25 -13.39
N LEU A 36 -22.46 34.38 -12.79
CA LEU A 36 -21.19 34.46 -12.06
C LEU A 36 -21.18 33.49 -10.86
N VAL A 37 -22.28 33.43 -10.10
CA VAL A 37 -22.42 32.53 -8.95
C VAL A 37 -22.44 31.06 -9.40
N SER A 38 -23.12 30.72 -10.50
CA SER A 38 -23.12 29.33 -10.98
C SER A 38 -21.73 28.90 -11.45
N LEU A 39 -21.00 29.74 -12.18
CA LEU A 39 -19.64 29.46 -12.63
C LEU A 39 -18.65 29.32 -11.45
N THR A 40 -18.79 30.14 -10.41
CA THR A 40 -17.94 30.04 -9.22
C THR A 40 -18.18 28.74 -8.44
N VAL A 41 -19.43 28.33 -8.25
CA VAL A 41 -19.75 27.05 -7.60
C VAL A 41 -19.22 25.86 -8.40
N LEU A 42 -19.39 25.87 -9.72
CA LEU A 42 -18.84 24.84 -10.61
C LEU A 42 -17.30 24.78 -10.54
N GLY A 43 -16.63 25.94 -10.48
CA GLY A 43 -15.18 26.03 -10.30
C GLY A 43 -14.71 25.39 -8.99
N ILE A 44 -15.35 25.72 -7.87
CA ILE A 44 -14.99 25.19 -6.54
C ILE A 44 -15.24 23.68 -6.47
N ALA A 45 -16.39 23.21 -6.99
CA ALA A 45 -16.75 21.79 -6.98
C ALA A 45 -15.75 20.92 -7.78
N SER A 46 -15.25 21.43 -8.91
CA SER A 46 -14.22 20.77 -9.73
C SER A 46 -12.91 20.60 -8.96
N VAL A 47 -12.42 21.67 -8.32
CA VAL A 47 -11.17 21.63 -7.54
C VAL A 47 -11.29 20.69 -6.33
N SER A 48 -12.40 20.75 -5.60
CA SER A 48 -12.63 19.89 -4.43
C SER A 48 -12.59 18.40 -4.78
N SER A 49 -13.18 18.02 -5.92
CA SER A 49 -13.22 16.62 -6.38
C SER A 49 -11.83 16.11 -6.73
N GLY A 50 -11.01 16.93 -7.41
CA GLY A 50 -9.63 16.60 -7.75
C GLY A 50 -8.75 16.38 -6.52
N LEU A 51 -8.93 17.19 -5.46
CA LEU A 51 -8.17 17.04 -4.21
C LEU A 51 -8.48 15.73 -3.47
N LEU A 52 -9.74 15.30 -3.45
CA LEU A 52 -10.13 14.04 -2.81
C LEU A 52 -9.58 12.82 -3.57
N GLN A 53 -9.68 12.85 -4.90
CA GLN A 53 -9.12 11.80 -5.76
C GLN A 53 -7.59 11.71 -5.58
N ASN A 54 -6.90 12.85 -5.49
CA ASN A 54 -5.45 12.87 -5.26
C ASN A 54 -5.08 12.29 -3.89
N LYS A 55 -5.80 12.62 -2.82
CA LYS A 55 -5.54 12.05 -1.48
C LYS A 55 -5.72 10.52 -1.46
N MET A 56 -6.74 10.01 -2.15
CA MET A 56 -6.96 8.57 -2.30
C MET A 56 -5.82 7.92 -3.08
N ALA A 57 -5.41 8.52 -4.20
CA ALA A 57 -4.30 8.01 -5.02
C ALA A 57 -2.99 7.96 -4.23
N VAL A 58 -2.67 9.02 -3.49
CA VAL A 58 -1.49 9.06 -2.61
C VAL A 58 -1.59 8.01 -1.51
N SER A 59 -2.74 7.88 -0.83
CA SER A 59 -2.92 6.86 0.20
C SER A 59 -2.70 5.45 -0.34
N LEU A 60 -3.22 5.14 -1.53
CA LEU A 60 -3.01 3.83 -2.17
C LEU A 60 -1.54 3.63 -2.53
N GLN A 61 -0.87 4.63 -3.11
CA GLN A 61 0.57 4.56 -3.40
C GLN A 61 1.40 4.29 -2.14
N THR A 62 1.10 4.98 -1.03
CA THR A 62 1.83 4.76 0.23
C THR A 62 1.61 3.36 0.80
N GLN A 63 0.41 2.78 0.62
CA GLN A 63 0.13 1.41 1.03
C GLN A 63 0.86 0.40 0.14
N THR A 64 0.93 0.63 -1.17
CA THR A 64 1.67 -0.22 -2.11
C THR A 64 3.17 -0.22 -1.78
N LEU A 65 3.78 0.95 -1.59
CA LEU A 65 5.20 1.04 -1.23
C LEU A 65 5.52 0.36 0.12
N ALA A 66 4.65 0.52 1.11
CA ALA A 66 4.78 -0.17 2.38
C ALA A 66 4.57 -1.70 2.25
N PHE A 67 3.72 -2.14 1.33
CA PHE A 67 3.54 -3.56 1.03
C PHE A 67 4.78 -4.15 0.35
N ASP A 68 5.35 -3.46 -0.63
CA ASP A 68 6.59 -3.89 -1.30
C ASP A 68 7.75 -4.03 -0.29
N ALA A 69 7.86 -3.08 0.64
CA ALA A 69 8.79 -3.16 1.75
C ALA A 69 8.51 -4.36 2.66
N ALA A 70 7.25 -4.67 2.97
CA ALA A 70 6.90 -5.85 3.76
C ALA A 70 7.30 -7.16 3.04
N GLU A 71 7.08 -7.23 1.73
CA GLU A 71 7.46 -8.39 0.90
C GLU A 71 8.99 -8.57 0.85
N ALA A 72 9.74 -7.46 0.72
CA ALA A 72 11.20 -7.47 0.75
C ALA A 72 11.73 -8.06 2.07
N ALA A 73 11.09 -7.76 3.20
CA ALA A 73 11.47 -8.33 4.50
C ALA A 73 11.26 -9.85 4.58
N ILE A 74 10.19 -10.37 3.95
CA ILE A 74 9.94 -11.81 3.86
C ILE A 74 10.99 -12.44 2.95
N ALA A 75 11.28 -11.81 1.81
CA ALA A 75 12.30 -12.28 0.88
C ALA A 75 13.68 -12.35 1.56
N GLY A 76 14.02 -11.40 2.44
CA GLY A 76 15.25 -11.44 3.24
C GLY A 76 15.36 -12.68 4.13
N VAL A 77 14.26 -13.10 4.77
CA VAL A 77 14.24 -14.32 5.60
C VAL A 77 14.46 -15.56 4.76
N VAL A 78 13.77 -15.66 3.61
CA VAL A 78 13.92 -16.79 2.70
C VAL A 78 15.35 -16.84 2.13
N PHE A 79 15.89 -15.69 1.74
CA PHE A 79 17.24 -15.57 1.21
C PHE A 79 18.31 -16.06 2.22
N GLU A 80 18.23 -15.63 3.48
CA GLU A 80 19.14 -16.11 4.52
C GLU A 80 18.98 -17.60 4.81
N SER A 81 17.76 -18.13 4.74
CA SER A 81 17.48 -19.56 4.97
C SER A 81 17.83 -20.47 3.80
N GLU A 82 18.08 -19.93 2.61
CA GLU A 82 18.58 -20.67 1.45
C GLU A 82 20.12 -20.55 1.29
N ASP A 83 20.74 -19.63 2.03
CA ASP A 83 22.16 -19.36 1.91
C ASP A 83 23.02 -20.45 2.56
N THR A 84 23.65 -21.26 1.71
CA THR A 84 24.57 -22.33 2.11
C THR A 84 25.74 -21.86 2.98
N THR A 85 26.17 -20.60 2.86
CA THR A 85 27.27 -20.05 3.66
C THR A 85 26.83 -19.79 5.10
N VAL A 86 25.61 -19.29 5.30
CA VAL A 86 25.01 -19.11 6.62
C VAL A 86 24.68 -20.46 7.27
N ILE A 87 24.17 -21.42 6.50
CA ILE A 87 23.78 -22.74 7.01
C ILE A 87 24.98 -23.60 7.42
N SER A 88 26.13 -23.45 6.75
CA SER A 88 27.34 -24.25 7.03
C SER A 88 28.26 -23.62 8.08
N ASP A 89 28.00 -22.37 8.48
CA ASP A 89 28.74 -21.69 9.53
C ASP A 89 28.36 -22.24 10.92
N LEU A 90 29.30 -22.20 11.86
CA LEU A 90 29.09 -22.66 13.24
C LEU A 90 28.59 -21.54 14.17
N VAL A 91 28.69 -20.29 13.72
CA VAL A 91 28.39 -19.07 14.48
C VAL A 91 27.14 -18.39 13.94
N MET A 92 27.00 -18.31 12.62
CA MET A 92 25.80 -17.76 11.99
C MET A 92 24.70 -18.81 11.94
N VAL A 93 23.47 -18.39 12.25
CA VAL A 93 22.28 -19.24 12.21
C VAL A 93 21.23 -18.53 11.38
N ASP A 94 20.58 -19.26 10.48
CA ASP A 94 19.49 -18.71 9.66
C ASP A 94 18.25 -18.39 10.52
N PRO A 95 17.38 -17.48 10.09
CA PRO A 95 16.23 -17.03 10.88
C PRO A 95 15.22 -18.14 11.20
N LEU A 96 15.05 -19.17 10.35
CA LEU A 96 14.13 -20.27 10.62
C LEU A 96 14.72 -21.22 11.67
N THR A 97 16.01 -21.55 11.58
CA THR A 97 16.68 -22.37 12.60
C THR A 97 16.73 -21.67 13.94
N GLN A 98 16.95 -20.35 13.98
CA GLN A 98 16.83 -19.55 15.21
C GLN A 98 15.41 -19.62 15.78
N ALA A 99 14.38 -19.43 14.95
CA ALA A 99 12.99 -19.44 15.41
C ALA A 99 12.57 -20.81 15.97
N ARG A 100 13.15 -21.90 15.48
CA ARG A 100 12.91 -23.25 16.01
C ARG A 100 13.43 -23.44 17.44
N GLN A 101 14.42 -22.66 17.87
CA GLN A 101 14.98 -22.74 19.23
C GLN A 101 14.09 -22.03 20.25
N ASN A 102 13.19 -21.15 19.79
CA ASN A 102 12.22 -20.48 20.64
C ASN A 102 10.97 -21.36 20.86
N ASP A 103 10.18 -20.98 21.86
CA ASP A 103 8.89 -21.62 22.10
C ASP A 103 7.96 -21.48 20.89
N ALA A 104 7.18 -22.53 20.65
CA ALA A 104 6.21 -22.56 19.57
C ALA A 104 5.11 -21.51 19.80
N LEU A 105 4.80 -20.73 18.76
CA LEU A 105 3.70 -19.78 18.71
C LEU A 105 2.37 -20.48 18.94
N ASP A 106 1.70 -20.16 20.04
CA ASP A 106 0.34 -20.59 20.27
C ASP A 106 -0.63 -19.70 19.48
N MET A 107 -1.12 -20.19 18.35
CA MET A 107 -2.05 -19.43 17.51
C MET A 107 -3.40 -19.09 18.17
N GLN A 108 -3.73 -19.67 19.33
CA GLN A 108 -4.95 -19.34 20.07
C GLN A 108 -4.77 -18.18 21.05
N ASN A 109 -3.57 -18.04 21.62
CA ASN A 109 -3.27 -17.07 22.68
C ASN A 109 -2.34 -15.94 22.22
N ASP A 110 -1.46 -16.24 21.27
CA ASP A 110 -0.45 -15.33 20.76
C ASP A 110 -0.81 -14.82 19.37
N THR A 111 -0.35 -13.61 19.06
CA THR A 111 -0.46 -13.03 17.73
C THR A 111 0.89 -12.49 17.31
N LEU A 112 1.37 -12.92 16.14
CA LEU A 112 2.58 -12.40 15.56
C LEU A 112 2.35 -10.95 15.08
N ARG A 113 2.79 -9.97 15.87
CA ARG A 113 2.62 -8.53 15.58
C ARG A 113 3.91 -7.94 15.02
N CYS A 114 3.77 -6.97 14.11
CA CYS A 114 4.92 -6.28 13.53
C CYS A 114 5.78 -5.54 14.56
N GLN A 115 5.16 -5.09 15.65
CA GLN A 115 5.77 -4.23 16.67
C GLN A 115 6.39 -5.04 17.83
N ASP A 116 6.28 -6.36 17.81
CA ASP A 116 6.84 -7.21 18.84
C ASP A 116 8.33 -7.49 18.54
N ASN A 117 9.21 -6.88 19.32
CA ASN A 117 10.67 -6.91 19.11
C ASN A 117 11.39 -7.98 19.91
N GLU A 118 10.77 -8.53 20.95
CA GLU A 118 11.47 -9.32 21.97
C GLU A 118 11.23 -10.82 21.80
N ASN A 119 10.03 -11.21 21.38
CA ASN A 119 9.62 -12.62 21.38
C ASN A 119 9.98 -13.36 20.09
N TRP A 120 10.20 -12.63 18.98
CA TRP A 120 10.33 -13.22 17.64
C TRP A 120 11.66 -12.88 16.99
N ILE A 121 12.07 -13.73 16.04
CA ILE A 121 13.32 -13.53 15.31
C ILE A 121 13.13 -12.40 14.31
N ASN A 122 14.05 -11.44 14.36
CA ASN A 122 13.94 -10.17 13.64
C ASN A 122 14.93 -10.12 12.49
N ARG A 123 14.45 -9.75 11.29
CA ARG A 123 15.33 -9.40 10.17
C ARG A 123 14.89 -8.07 9.57
N ARG A 124 15.84 -7.35 8.99
CA ARG A 124 15.61 -6.03 8.41
C ARG A 124 16.21 -5.98 7.02
N VAL A 125 15.52 -5.34 6.08
CA VAL A 125 16.06 -5.12 4.74
C VAL A 125 16.22 -3.63 4.55
N THR A 126 17.45 -3.24 4.23
CA THR A 126 17.84 -1.84 4.04
C THR A 126 18.15 -1.59 2.57
N SER A 127 18.40 -0.34 2.21
CA SER A 127 18.76 0.08 0.85
C SER A 127 20.07 -0.52 0.33
N SER A 128 20.93 -1.09 1.20
CA SER A 128 22.11 -1.86 0.78
C SER A 128 21.75 -3.20 0.14
N GLY A 129 20.50 -3.64 0.26
CA GLY A 129 20.03 -4.92 -0.25
C GLY A 129 20.47 -6.11 0.60
N LEU A 130 20.35 -7.29 0.01
CA LEU A 130 20.71 -8.56 0.63
C LEU A 130 22.08 -9.03 0.13
N SER A 131 22.94 -9.48 1.03
CA SER A 131 24.25 -10.04 0.72
C SER A 131 24.40 -11.47 1.24
N ILE A 132 25.14 -12.29 0.49
CA ILE A 132 25.44 -13.68 0.84
C ILE A 132 26.42 -13.69 2.02
N GLY A 133 26.22 -14.59 2.97
CA GLY A 133 27.07 -14.79 4.14
C GLY A 133 26.91 -13.70 5.20
N ALA A 134 25.78 -13.00 5.21
CA ALA A 134 25.47 -11.97 6.20
C ALA A 134 24.10 -12.20 6.85
N GLN A 135 23.99 -11.79 8.12
CA GLN A 135 22.72 -11.69 8.83
C GLN A 135 22.23 -10.24 8.74
N HIS A 136 21.04 -10.02 8.17
CA HIS A 136 20.50 -8.68 7.96
C HIS A 136 19.78 -8.20 9.22
N LEU A 137 20.60 -7.82 10.21
CA LEU A 137 20.17 -7.28 11.50
C LEU A 137 20.36 -5.77 11.61
N GLU A 138 21.05 -5.15 10.64
CA GLU A 138 21.37 -3.73 10.67
C GLU A 138 20.10 -2.87 10.57
N GLU A 139 20.09 -1.78 11.34
CA GLU A 139 19.03 -0.80 11.26
C GLU A 139 19.25 0.15 10.07
N GLY A 140 18.20 0.35 9.27
CA GLY A 140 18.18 1.32 8.19
C GLY A 140 16.85 1.30 7.45
N HIS A 141 16.68 2.25 6.54
CA HIS A 141 15.52 2.30 5.66
C HIS A 141 15.73 1.43 4.43
N TYR A 142 14.67 0.80 3.96
CA TYR A 142 14.59 0.06 2.69
C TYR A 142 14.74 1.02 1.51
N ASP A 143 14.03 2.14 1.55
CA ASP A 143 14.15 3.27 0.64
C ASP A 143 14.24 4.55 1.45
N THR A 144 14.90 5.58 0.95
CA THR A 144 15.06 6.89 1.59
C THR A 144 14.27 7.98 0.88
N SER A 145 13.66 7.70 -0.27
CA SER A 145 12.91 8.68 -1.07
C SER A 145 11.64 8.06 -1.68
N PRO A 146 10.59 7.80 -0.90
CA PRO A 146 10.39 8.19 0.51
C PRO A 146 11.05 7.24 1.51
N ALA A 147 11.32 7.72 2.72
CA ALA A 147 11.84 6.90 3.81
C ALA A 147 10.82 5.81 4.19
N ILE A 148 11.19 4.54 4.01
CA ILE A 148 10.35 3.38 4.31
C ILE A 148 11.19 2.36 5.06
N ASP A 149 10.64 1.85 6.15
CA ASP A 149 11.22 0.76 6.92
C ASP A 149 10.67 -0.59 6.47
N SER A 150 11.54 -1.60 6.40
CA SER A 150 11.21 -2.98 6.05
C SER A 150 11.80 -3.93 7.08
N TRP A 151 10.96 -4.72 7.74
CA TRP A 151 11.40 -5.70 8.73
C TRP A 151 10.47 -6.90 8.81
N SER A 152 10.96 -8.01 9.31
CA SER A 152 10.20 -9.25 9.44
C SER A 152 10.32 -9.85 10.83
N ARG A 153 9.29 -10.64 11.19
CA ARG A 153 9.21 -11.45 12.40
C ARG A 153 9.00 -12.89 12.01
N THR A 154 9.82 -13.78 12.52
CA THR A 154 9.72 -15.22 12.26
C THR A 154 9.41 -15.95 13.55
N ALA A 155 8.41 -16.83 13.50
CA ALA A 155 7.99 -17.67 14.61
C ALA A 155 7.84 -19.13 14.17
N TYR A 156 8.26 -20.05 15.04
CA TYR A 156 7.96 -21.48 14.90
C TYR A 156 6.54 -21.76 15.39
N VAL A 157 5.79 -22.62 14.71
CA VAL A 157 4.40 -22.91 15.05
C VAL A 157 4.23 -24.32 15.59
N ARG A 158 4.62 -25.32 14.80
CA ARG A 158 4.49 -26.73 15.18
C ARG A 158 5.24 -27.65 14.24
N GLU A 159 5.45 -28.87 14.70
CA GLU A 159 5.80 -30.01 13.87
C GLU A 159 4.51 -30.68 13.36
N GLN A 160 4.46 -31.00 12.08
CA GLN A 160 3.34 -31.72 11.48
C GLN A 160 3.83 -32.71 10.43
N ALA A 161 3.01 -33.71 10.10
CA ALA A 161 3.29 -34.57 8.96
C ALA A 161 3.34 -33.74 7.67
N CYS A 162 4.38 -33.94 6.87
CA CYS A 162 4.50 -33.25 5.58
C CYS A 162 3.35 -33.64 4.65
N LEU A 163 2.77 -32.68 3.92
CA LEU A 163 1.76 -32.95 2.91
C LEU A 163 2.32 -33.92 1.85
N GLY A 164 1.60 -35.02 1.61
CA GLY A 164 2.03 -36.06 0.67
C GLY A 164 2.96 -37.14 1.26
N SER A 165 3.37 -37.00 2.53
CA SER A 165 4.05 -38.08 3.25
C SER A 165 3.06 -39.15 3.72
N SER A 166 3.32 -40.41 3.40
CA SER A 166 2.52 -41.55 3.85
C SER A 166 3.13 -42.14 5.11
N ASN A 167 2.37 -42.18 6.19
CA ASN A 167 2.81 -42.75 7.47
C ASN A 167 2.66 -44.29 7.52
N VAL A 168 2.50 -44.92 6.36
CA VAL A 168 2.24 -46.36 6.24
C VAL A 168 3.51 -47.07 5.75
N ILE A 169 4.06 -47.90 6.64
CA ILE A 169 5.22 -48.78 6.47
C ILE A 169 6.58 -48.10 6.71
N SER A 170 6.96 -48.10 7.99
CA SER A 170 8.30 -48.30 8.54
C SER A 170 9.48 -47.89 7.65
N GLY A 171 10.04 -46.70 7.91
CA GLY A 171 11.39 -46.40 7.44
C GLY A 171 11.88 -44.98 7.78
N SER A 172 11.04 -43.97 7.56
CA SER A 172 11.43 -42.58 7.82
C SER A 172 10.21 -41.74 8.19
N HIS A 173 10.05 -41.45 9.49
CA HIS A 173 9.14 -40.40 9.92
C HIS A 173 9.73 -39.06 9.49
N ILE A 174 9.37 -38.60 8.29
CA ILE A 174 9.64 -37.23 7.86
C ILE A 174 8.57 -36.32 8.45
N THR A 175 9.01 -35.29 9.16
CA THR A 175 8.13 -34.27 9.71
C THR A 175 8.51 -32.92 9.12
N CYS A 176 7.53 -32.04 9.09
CA CYS A 176 7.66 -30.69 8.59
C CYS A 176 7.50 -29.75 9.78
N HIS A 177 8.55 -28.96 10.05
CA HIS A 177 8.44 -27.83 10.96
C HIS A 177 7.81 -26.67 10.22
N VAL A 178 6.72 -26.15 10.77
CA VAL A 178 5.97 -25.03 10.21
C VAL A 178 6.40 -23.75 10.89
N PHE A 179 6.70 -22.75 10.08
CA PHE A 179 7.05 -21.41 10.49
C PHE A 179 6.08 -20.42 9.87
N ILE A 180 5.81 -19.34 10.59
CA ILE A 180 5.15 -18.16 10.05
C ILE A 180 6.17 -17.03 10.03
N VAL A 181 6.39 -16.48 8.84
CA VAL A 181 7.20 -15.29 8.60
C VAL A 181 6.25 -14.15 8.33
N LYS A 182 6.32 -13.09 9.12
CA LYS A 182 5.52 -11.88 8.91
C LYS A 182 6.43 -10.75 8.47
N GLY A 183 6.25 -10.28 7.25
CA GLY A 183 6.88 -9.07 6.74
C GLY A 183 6.06 -7.85 7.11
N CYS A 184 6.74 -6.76 7.43
CA CYS A 184 6.14 -5.51 7.86
C CYS A 184 6.86 -4.36 7.16
N GLY A 185 6.07 -3.43 6.67
CA GLY A 185 6.55 -2.22 6.03
C GLY A 185 5.81 -1.00 6.54
N GLN A 186 6.55 0.07 6.77
CA GLN A 186 5.99 1.33 7.24
C GLN A 186 6.73 2.49 6.59
N MET A 187 5.96 3.37 5.93
CA MET A 187 6.49 4.64 5.45
C MET A 187 6.66 5.60 6.64
N GLU A 188 7.76 6.37 6.65
CA GLU A 188 8.00 7.38 7.67
C GLU A 188 6.85 8.42 7.70
N GLY A 189 6.37 8.75 8.90
CA GLY A 189 5.22 9.64 9.10
C GLY A 189 3.84 8.99 8.91
N SER A 190 3.76 7.76 8.38
CA SER A 190 2.54 6.95 8.39
C SER A 190 2.27 6.38 9.79
N ARG A 191 1.01 6.45 10.25
CA ARG A 191 0.56 5.74 11.46
C ARG A 191 0.16 4.29 11.21
N SER A 192 0.07 3.90 9.94
CA SER A 192 -0.34 2.55 9.54
C SER A 192 0.87 1.73 9.15
N ILE A 193 0.94 0.52 9.68
CA ILE A 193 1.90 -0.52 9.28
C ILE A 193 1.15 -1.44 8.31
N VAL A 194 1.75 -1.70 7.16
CA VAL A 194 1.28 -2.72 6.22
C VAL A 194 2.07 -3.99 6.49
N ALA A 195 1.41 -5.14 6.45
CA ALA A 195 2.04 -6.41 6.75
C ALA A 195 1.56 -7.49 5.79
N ASN A 196 2.46 -8.42 5.48
CA ASN A 196 2.17 -9.66 4.78
C ASN A 196 2.70 -10.85 5.59
N SER A 197 2.21 -12.05 5.32
CA SER A 197 2.68 -13.26 5.98
C SER A 197 2.89 -14.40 5.00
N LEU A 198 4.01 -15.09 5.16
CA LEU A 198 4.37 -16.31 4.47
C LEU A 198 4.39 -17.45 5.48
N THR A 199 3.84 -18.61 5.12
CA THR A 199 4.03 -19.85 5.87
C THR A 199 5.10 -20.67 5.18
N ALA A 200 6.16 -21.02 5.90
CA ALA A 200 7.23 -21.87 5.41
C ALA A 200 7.20 -23.23 6.12
N ALA A 201 7.50 -24.31 5.40
CA ALA A 201 7.61 -25.64 5.96
C ALA A 201 8.97 -26.22 5.60
N VAL A 202 9.78 -26.54 6.61
CA VAL A 202 11.11 -27.12 6.44
C VAL A 202 11.04 -28.60 6.81
N LEU A 203 11.59 -29.45 5.93
CA LEU A 203 11.69 -30.88 6.18
C LEU A 203 12.76 -31.13 7.24
N ALA A 204 12.41 -31.92 8.24
CA ALA A 204 13.33 -32.31 9.30
C ALA A 204 13.10 -33.78 9.69
N PRO A 205 14.11 -34.43 10.30
CA PRO A 205 13.88 -35.69 10.98
C PRO A 205 12.91 -35.46 12.15
N ALA A 206 12.01 -36.42 12.37
CA ALA A 206 11.10 -36.38 13.51
C ALA A 206 11.86 -36.15 14.81
N SER A 207 11.38 -35.20 15.62
CA SER A 207 11.82 -35.12 17.01
C SER A 207 11.31 -36.38 17.73
N GLN A 208 12.24 -37.22 18.20
CA GLN A 208 11.92 -38.48 18.91
C GLN A 208 11.34 -38.20 20.30
#